data_AF-A0AA38HXP3-F1
#
_entry.id   AF-A0AA38HXP3-F1
#
_cell.length_a   1.000
_cell.length_b   1.000
_cell.length_c   1.000
_cell.angle_alpha   90.00
_cell.angle_beta   90.00
_cell.angle_gamma   90.00
#
_symmetry.space_group_name_H-M   'P 1'
#
loop_
_entity.id
_entity.type
_entity.pdbx_description
1 polymer ?
#
loop_
_entity_poly.entity_id
_entity_poly.type
_entity_poly.pdbx_seq_one_letter_code
_entity_poly.pdbx_strand_id
1 'polypeptide(L)'
;MNSEEGDEEVFHCTPPEIRALATNSLSNLLPTKSRQIYEKKYSEFENWCKENNISTISENVLMAYFEVQRQKYKSSSLWCLYSQLKSCIGIHNNVDISKYHKLQALLKRCSEGYVPKKSKILEEYEINKFISEADDTIYLAMKVSTY
;
A
#
# COMPACT_ATOMS: atom_id res chain seq x y z
N MET A 1 -29.49 2.58 12.03
CA MET A 1 -29.87 1.26 12.57
C MET A 1 -29.84 0.30 11.39
N ASN A 2 -29.09 -0.79 11.54
CA ASN A 2 -28.84 -1.91 10.61
C ASN A 2 -27.79 -1.67 9.53
N SER A 3 -26.52 -1.71 9.95
CA SER A 3 -25.39 -2.10 9.08
C SER A 3 -24.53 -3.22 9.68
N GLU A 4 -24.78 -3.63 10.94
CA GLU A 4 -24.02 -4.70 11.62
C GLU A 4 -24.63 -6.11 11.41
N GLU A 5 -25.91 -6.22 11.05
CA GLU A 5 -26.59 -7.53 10.90
C GLU A 5 -26.09 -8.36 9.70
N GLY A 6 -25.50 -7.75 8.67
CA GLY A 6 -25.10 -8.45 7.45
C GLY A 6 -23.82 -9.28 7.59
N ASP A 7 -22.89 -8.87 8.46
CA ASP A 7 -21.63 -9.58 8.67
C ASP A 7 -21.74 -10.60 9.82
N GLU A 8 -22.60 -10.39 10.83
CA GLU A 8 -22.81 -11.37 11.93
C GLU A 8 -23.60 -12.63 11.51
N GLU A 9 -24.52 -12.55 10.54
CA GLU A 9 -25.29 -13.72 10.09
C GLU A 9 -24.42 -14.78 9.37
N VAL A 10 -23.33 -14.36 8.72
CA VAL A 10 -22.40 -15.27 8.02
C VAL A 10 -21.59 -16.13 9.01
N PHE A 11 -21.38 -15.63 10.24
CA PHE A 11 -20.60 -16.31 11.27
C PHE A 11 -21.27 -17.56 11.86
N HIS A 12 -22.61 -17.62 11.87
CA HIS A 12 -23.34 -18.73 12.50
C HIS A 12 -23.58 -19.94 11.60
N CYS A 13 -23.43 -19.79 10.28
CA CYS A 13 -23.65 -20.86 9.30
C CYS A 13 -22.35 -21.54 8.82
N THR A 14 -21.18 -21.07 9.25
CA THR A 14 -19.89 -21.58 8.80
C THR A 14 -19.26 -22.48 9.89
N PRO A 15 -19.01 -23.77 9.62
CA PRO A 15 -18.37 -24.66 10.59
C PRO A 15 -17.00 -24.14 11.07
N PRO A 16 -16.59 -24.42 12.33
CA PRO A 16 -15.35 -23.88 12.90
C PRO A 16 -14.09 -24.19 12.09
N GLU A 17 -14.02 -25.37 11.46
CA GLU A 17 -12.90 -25.80 10.62
C GLU A 17 -12.79 -24.96 9.35
N ILE A 18 -13.91 -24.71 8.67
CA ILE A 18 -13.98 -23.86 7.47
C ILE A 18 -13.63 -22.41 7.82
N ARG A 19 -14.06 -21.93 9.00
CA ARG A 19 -13.69 -20.60 9.50
C ARG A 19 -12.19 -20.47 9.73
N ALA A 20 -11.54 -21.49 10.29
CA ALA A 20 -10.08 -21.48 10.49
C ALA A 20 -9.31 -21.44 9.15
N LEU A 21 -9.82 -22.13 8.12
CA LEU A 21 -9.27 -22.05 6.76
C LEU A 21 -9.44 -20.65 6.15
N ALA A 22 -10.60 -20.03 6.36
CA ALA A 22 -10.87 -18.67 5.89
C ALA A 22 -10.00 -17.63 6.59
N THR A 23 -9.82 -17.71 7.92
CA THR A 23 -8.95 -16.79 8.67
C THR A 23 -7.48 -16.95 8.31
N ASN A 24 -7.01 -18.18 8.08
CA ASN A 24 -5.66 -18.42 7.57
C ASN A 24 -5.49 -17.80 6.17
N SER A 25 -6.49 -17.95 5.29
CA SER A 25 -6.48 -17.35 3.95
C SER A 25 -6.46 -15.81 4.00
N LEU A 26 -7.23 -15.20 4.91
CA LEU A 26 -7.24 -13.75 5.17
C LEU A 26 -5.84 -13.23 5.53
N SER A 27 -5.09 -13.98 6.36
CA SER A 27 -3.73 -13.60 6.76
C SER A 27 -2.76 -13.53 5.57
N ASN A 28 -3.05 -14.24 4.48
CA ASN A 28 -2.24 -14.27 3.26
C ASN A 28 -2.70 -13.29 2.18
N LEU A 29 -3.74 -12.47 2.42
CA LEU A 29 -4.21 -11.49 1.43
C LEU A 29 -3.24 -10.33 1.20
N LEU A 30 -2.48 -9.93 2.23
CA LEU A 30 -1.41 -8.94 2.07
C LEU A 30 -0.12 -9.61 1.58
N PRO A 31 0.59 -9.03 0.59
CA PRO A 31 1.85 -9.59 0.11
C PRO A 31 2.87 -9.73 1.23
N THR A 32 3.46 -10.91 1.37
CA THR A 32 4.35 -11.26 2.50
C THR A 32 5.49 -10.27 2.69
N LYS A 33 6.13 -9.83 1.60
CA LYS A 33 7.28 -8.92 1.65
C LYS A 33 6.91 -7.50 2.11
N SER A 34 5.69 -7.04 1.82
CA SER A 34 5.28 -5.66 2.10
C SER A 34 4.26 -5.52 3.22
N ARG A 35 3.81 -6.62 3.83
CA ARG A 35 2.78 -6.64 4.89
C ARG A 35 3.02 -5.60 5.98
N GLN A 36 4.22 -5.60 6.58
CA GLN A 36 4.57 -4.66 7.66
C GLN A 36 4.46 -3.18 7.24
N ILE A 37 4.80 -2.88 5.97
CA ILE A 37 4.71 -1.51 5.44
C ILE A 37 3.24 -1.11 5.30
N TYR A 38 2.40 -2.02 4.82
CA TYR A 38 0.97 -1.80 4.63
C TYR A 38 0.27 -1.58 5.97
N GLU A 39 0.52 -2.46 6.94
CA GLU A 39 -0.03 -2.37 8.30
C GLU A 39 0.42 -1.08 9.00
N LYS A 40 1.68 -0.69 8.87
CA LYS A 40 2.17 0.58 9.42
C LYS A 40 1.39 1.77 8.85
N LYS A 41 1.17 1.80 7.53
CA LYS A 41 0.44 2.89 6.86
C LYS A 41 -1.04 2.90 7.21
N TYR A 42 -1.64 1.73 7.39
CA TYR A 42 -2.99 1.62 7.91
C TYR A 42 -3.10 2.12 9.36
N SER A 43 -2.17 1.75 10.24
CA SER A 43 -2.13 2.25 11.62
C SER A 43 -1.95 3.78 11.70
N GLU A 44 -1.10 4.36 10.84
CA GLU A 44 -0.96 5.82 10.70
C GLU A 44 -2.31 6.48 10.32
N PHE A 45 -3.09 5.85 9.45
CA PHE A 45 -4.43 6.32 9.06
C PHE A 45 -5.45 6.15 10.20
N GLU A 46 -5.45 5.02 10.90
CA GLU A 46 -6.35 4.79 12.04
C GLU A 46 -6.10 5.79 13.17
N ASN A 47 -4.84 6.08 13.47
CA ASN A 47 -4.49 7.09 14.48
C ASN A 47 -5.01 8.47 14.07
N TRP A 48 -4.84 8.85 12.81
CA TRP A 48 -5.42 10.10 12.30
C TRP A 48 -6.95 10.12 12.40
N CYS A 49 -7.63 8.99 12.13
CA CYS A 49 -9.08 8.90 12.31
C CYS A 49 -9.50 9.10 13.77
N LYS A 50 -8.78 8.48 14.72
CA LYS A 50 -9.01 8.63 16.17
C LYS A 50 -8.82 10.07 16.62
N GLU A 51 -7.72 10.71 16.19
CA GLU A 51 -7.43 12.12 16.50
C GLU A 51 -8.53 13.08 16.00
N ASN A 52 -9.18 12.74 14.89
CA ASN A 52 -10.23 13.56 14.27
C ASN A 52 -11.66 13.10 14.61
N ASN A 53 -11.82 12.17 15.58
CA ASN A 53 -13.12 11.60 15.99
C ASN A 53 -13.93 11.00 14.82
N ILE A 54 -13.25 10.35 13.88
CA ILE A 54 -13.87 9.73 12.71
C ILE A 54 -14.22 8.28 13.03
N SER A 55 -15.51 7.95 13.00
CA SER A 55 -16.03 6.61 13.28
C SER A 55 -16.29 5.78 12.02
N THR A 56 -16.45 6.41 10.85
CA THR A 56 -16.81 5.72 9.60
C THR A 56 -15.92 6.15 8.44
N ILE A 57 -15.34 5.18 7.74
CA ILE A 57 -14.52 5.42 6.55
C ILE A 57 -15.45 5.73 5.37
N SER A 58 -15.40 6.97 4.89
CA SER A 58 -16.14 7.43 3.72
C SER A 58 -15.20 8.04 2.68
N GLU A 59 -15.72 8.28 1.47
CA GLU A 59 -14.96 8.98 0.42
C GLU A 59 -14.46 10.35 0.89
N ASN A 60 -15.27 11.11 1.64
CA ASN A 60 -14.90 12.43 2.15
C ASN A 60 -13.76 12.36 3.17
N VAL A 61 -13.79 11.36 4.06
CA VAL A 61 -12.74 11.10 5.06
C VAL A 61 -11.40 10.83 4.35
N LEU A 62 -11.41 9.96 3.34
CA LEU A 62 -10.20 9.65 2.58
C LEU A 62 -9.74 10.86 1.76
N MET A 63 -10.65 11.61 1.13
CA MET A 63 -10.28 12.85 0.44
C MET A 63 -9.57 13.84 1.38
N ALA A 64 -10.11 14.06 2.58
CA ALA A 64 -9.49 14.94 3.57
C ALA A 64 -8.11 14.42 4.01
N TYR A 65 -8.01 13.12 4.30
CA TYR A 65 -6.73 12.50 4.65
C TYR A 65 -5.70 12.67 3.53
N PHE A 66 -6.06 12.37 2.28
CA PHE A 66 -5.14 12.48 1.14
C PHE A 66 -4.75 13.93 0.83
N GLU A 67 -5.60 14.92 1.11
CA GLU A 67 -5.21 16.33 0.99
C GLU A 67 -4.15 16.71 2.03
N VAL A 68 -4.24 16.21 3.27
CA VAL A 68 -3.19 16.37 4.29
C VAL A 68 -1.89 15.67 3.86
N GLN A 69 -1.99 14.45 3.32
CA GLN A 69 -0.82 13.68 2.88
C GLN A 69 -0.16 14.28 1.63
N ARG A 70 -0.93 14.96 0.77
CA ARG A 70 -0.43 15.62 -0.44
C ARG A 70 0.65 16.64 -0.16
N GLN A 71 0.59 17.31 1.00
CA GLN A 71 1.62 18.27 1.41
C GLN A 71 2.95 17.60 1.77
N LYS A 72 2.95 16.29 2.06
CA LYS A 72 4.11 15.53 2.52
C LYS A 72 4.72 14.64 1.44
N TYR A 73 3.91 14.15 0.50
CA TYR A 73 4.31 13.12 -0.44
C TYR A 73 4.21 13.57 -1.91
N LYS A 74 5.11 13.03 -2.73
CA LYS A 74 5.00 13.11 -4.20
C LYS A 74 3.84 12.27 -4.71
N SER A 75 3.35 12.58 -5.91
CA SER A 75 2.19 11.92 -6.52
C SER A 75 2.33 10.39 -6.61
N SER A 76 3.50 9.88 -6.99
CA SER A 76 3.76 8.43 -7.03
C SER A 76 3.68 7.78 -5.63
N SER A 77 4.12 8.49 -4.60
CA SER A 77 4.03 8.03 -3.21
C SER A 77 2.60 8.08 -2.68
N LEU A 78 1.79 9.06 -3.08
CA LEU A 78 0.36 9.11 -2.77
C LEU A 78 -0.40 7.94 -3.40
N TRP A 79 -0.11 7.58 -4.64
CA TRP A 79 -0.69 6.40 -5.29
C TRP A 79 -0.28 5.09 -4.61
N CYS A 80 0.96 5.01 -4.13
CA CYS A 80 1.42 3.89 -3.30
C CYS A 80 0.63 3.82 -1.98
N LEU A 81 0.47 4.95 -1.29
CA LEU A 81 -0.32 5.03 -0.06
C LEU A 81 -1.79 4.64 -0.29
N TYR A 82 -2.40 5.10 -1.39
CA TYR A 82 -3.74 4.67 -1.80
C TYR A 82 -3.84 3.16 -1.97
N SER A 83 -2.86 2.54 -2.63
CA SER A 83 -2.86 1.09 -2.87
C SER A 83 -2.69 0.30 -1.57
N GLN A 84 -1.87 0.81 -0.65
CA GLN A 84 -1.69 0.24 0.69
C GLN A 84 -2.98 0.29 1.50
N LEU A 85 -3.58 1.49 1.59
CA LEU A 85 -4.83 1.69 2.32
C LEU A 85 -5.99 0.93 1.67
N LYS A 86 -6.08 0.87 0.34
CA LYS A 86 -7.10 0.08 -0.37
C LYS A 86 -7.08 -1.38 0.07
N SER A 87 -5.89 -1.96 0.20
CA SER A 87 -5.74 -3.37 0.59
C SER A 87 -6.12 -3.57 2.06
N CYS A 88 -5.61 -2.73 2.96
CA CYS A 88 -5.88 -2.85 4.39
C CYS A 88 -7.33 -2.53 4.75
N ILE A 89 -7.90 -1.43 4.23
CA ILE A 89 -9.29 -1.04 4.50
C ILE A 89 -10.27 -2.09 3.97
N GLY A 90 -9.99 -2.69 2.81
CA GLY A 90 -10.79 -3.79 2.28
C GLY A 90 -10.78 -5.02 3.20
N ILE A 91 -9.64 -5.35 3.80
CA ILE A 91 -9.49 -6.52 4.69
C ILE A 91 -10.07 -6.24 6.08
N HIS A 92 -9.78 -5.09 6.68
CA HIS A 92 -10.08 -4.80 8.09
C HIS A 92 -11.44 -4.15 8.29
N ASN A 93 -11.92 -3.35 7.34
CA ASN A 93 -13.16 -2.59 7.47
C ASN A 93 -14.25 -3.03 6.48
N ASN A 94 -13.95 -3.98 5.59
CA ASN A 94 -14.86 -4.43 4.54
C ASN A 94 -15.37 -3.27 3.64
N VAL A 95 -14.55 -2.24 3.44
CA VAL A 95 -14.90 -1.06 2.62
C VAL A 95 -14.11 -1.08 1.31
N ASP A 96 -14.84 -1.13 0.19
CA ASP A 96 -14.25 -1.04 -1.15
C ASP A 96 -14.05 0.41 -1.59
N ILE A 97 -12.88 0.96 -1.30
CA ILE A 97 -12.50 2.33 -1.69
C ILE A 97 -12.19 2.46 -3.20
N SER A 98 -12.25 1.38 -3.98
CA SER A 98 -12.10 1.47 -5.45
C SER A 98 -13.30 2.13 -6.13
N LYS A 99 -14.44 2.16 -5.44
CA LYS A 99 -15.67 2.84 -5.86
C LYS A 99 -15.64 4.35 -5.62
N TYR A 100 -14.62 4.86 -4.94
CA TYR A 100 -14.50 6.28 -4.60
C TYR A 100 -13.87 7.08 -5.75
N HIS A 101 -14.71 7.41 -6.74
CA HIS A 101 -14.30 8.07 -7.97
C HIS A 101 -13.77 9.50 -7.77
N LYS A 102 -14.28 10.25 -6.77
CA LYS A 102 -13.79 11.61 -6.46
C LYS A 102 -12.40 11.55 -5.86
N LEU A 103 -12.14 10.57 -4.98
CA LEU A 103 -10.80 10.31 -4.45
C LEU A 103 -9.82 9.94 -5.57
N GLN A 104 -10.22 9.06 -6.49
CA GLN A 104 -9.40 8.71 -7.64
C GLN A 104 -9.12 9.91 -8.55
N ALA A 105 -10.12 10.75 -8.80
CA ALA A 105 -9.96 11.98 -9.59
C ALA A 105 -8.98 12.97 -8.91
N LEU A 106 -9.06 13.12 -7.58
CA LEU A 106 -8.12 13.93 -6.79
C LEU A 106 -6.67 13.43 -6.97
N LEU A 107 -6.45 12.12 -6.82
CA LEU A 107 -5.12 11.51 -6.97
C LEU A 107 -4.59 11.63 -8.41
N LYS A 108 -5.45 11.47 -9.42
CA LYS A 108 -5.09 11.67 -10.84
C LYS A 108 -4.63 13.10 -11.10
N ARG A 109 -5.36 14.08 -10.57
CA ARG A 109 -4.98 15.49 -10.69
C ARG A 109 -3.68 15.81 -9.94
N CYS A 110 -3.42 15.13 -8.83
CA CYS A 110 -2.13 15.25 -8.14
C CYS A 110 -0.96 14.70 -8.97
N SER A 111 -1.21 13.76 -9.88
CA SER A 111 -0.19 13.23 -10.80
C SER A 111 -0.04 13.99 -12.11
N GLU A 112 -0.84 15.04 -12.35
CA GLU A 112 -0.67 15.88 -13.54
C GLU A 112 0.71 16.54 -13.53
N GLY A 113 1.41 16.47 -14.66
CA GLY A 113 2.79 16.96 -14.79
C GLY A 113 3.85 16.10 -14.09
N TYR A 114 3.50 14.96 -13.52
CA TYR A 114 4.50 14.03 -12.97
C TYR A 114 5.39 13.48 -14.09
N VAL A 115 6.69 13.73 -13.97
CA VAL A 115 7.72 13.13 -14.83
C VAL A 115 8.46 12.06 -14.02
N PRO A 116 8.46 10.79 -14.47
CA PRO A 116 9.22 9.74 -13.81
C PRO A 116 10.71 10.08 -13.75
N LYS A 117 11.31 10.00 -12.55
CA LYS A 117 12.76 10.07 -12.42
C LYS A 117 13.35 8.79 -12.99
N LYS A 118 14.03 8.90 -14.14
CA LYS A 118 14.83 7.80 -14.66
C LYS A 118 16.11 7.66 -13.84
N SER A 119 16.47 6.43 -13.51
CA SER A 119 17.81 6.13 -12.97
C SER A 119 18.86 6.43 -14.04
N LYS A 120 20.07 6.82 -13.61
CA LYS A 120 21.19 6.99 -14.52
C LYS A 120 21.49 5.64 -15.18
N ILE A 121 21.62 5.65 -16.51
CA ILE A 121 22.13 4.50 -17.25
C ILE A 121 23.65 4.53 -17.11
N LEU A 122 24.24 3.43 -16.65
CA LEU A 122 25.69 3.33 -16.52
C LEU A 122 26.33 3.26 -17.90
N GLU A 123 27.36 4.07 -18.09
CA GLU A 123 28.19 4.01 -19.30
C GLU A 123 29.23 2.90 -19.21
N GLU A 124 29.77 2.47 -20.36
CA GLU A 124 30.78 1.40 -20.43
C GLU A 124 31.99 1.68 -19.51
N TYR A 125 32.46 2.92 -19.46
CA TYR A 125 33.54 3.32 -18.55
C TYR A 125 33.16 3.13 -17.07
N GLU A 126 31.93 3.48 -16.68
CA GLU A 126 31.46 3.33 -15.29
C GLU A 126 31.32 1.86 -14.90
N ILE A 127 30.89 1.02 -15.84
CA ILE A 127 30.83 -0.44 -15.66
C ILE A 127 32.25 -1.00 -15.51
N ASN A 128 33.15 -0.69 -16.42
CA ASN A 128 34.54 -1.17 -16.38
C ASN A 128 35.24 -0.74 -15.10
N LYS A 129 35.05 0.51 -14.69
CA LYS A 129 35.56 1.03 -13.42
C LYS A 129 35.03 0.22 -12.23
N PHE A 130 33.73 -0.09 -12.20
CA PHE A 130 33.15 -0.92 -11.14
C PHE A 130 33.75 -2.34 -11.13
N ILE A 131 33.88 -2.98 -12.30
CA ILE A 131 34.45 -4.33 -12.41
C ILE A 131 35.93 -4.35 -11.95
N SER A 132 36.72 -3.33 -12.28
CA SER A 132 38.14 -3.30 -11.94
C SER A 132 38.43 -2.83 -10.50
N GLU A 133 37.71 -1.84 -9.99
CA GLU A 133 38.08 -1.14 -8.76
C GLU A 133 37.22 -1.51 -7.54
N ALA A 134 36.01 -2.05 -7.72
CA ALA A 134 35.16 -2.38 -6.57
C ALA A 134 35.73 -3.56 -5.78
N ASP A 135 35.56 -3.59 -4.45
CA ASP A 135 36.08 -4.66 -3.60
C ASP A 135 35.41 -6.01 -3.90
N ASP A 136 36.20 -7.02 -4.23
CA ASP A 136 35.70 -8.36 -4.54
C ASP A 136 35.08 -9.06 -3.33
N THR A 137 35.50 -8.74 -2.10
CA THR A 137 34.89 -9.35 -0.90
C THR A 137 33.42 -8.99 -0.74
N ILE A 138 32.99 -7.85 -1.32
CA ILE A 138 31.61 -7.35 -1.27
C ILE A 138 30.89 -7.60 -2.59
N TYR A 139 31.57 -7.39 -3.73
CA TYR A 139 30.91 -7.27 -5.04
C TYR A 139 31.23 -8.40 -6.03
N LEU A 140 32.05 -9.40 -5.67
CA LEU A 140 32.47 -10.45 -6.61
C LEU A 140 31.29 -11.11 -7.33
N ALA A 141 30.23 -11.49 -6.61
CA ALA A 141 29.04 -12.11 -7.19
C ALA A 141 28.34 -11.22 -8.23
N MET A 142 28.35 -9.89 -8.03
CA MET A 142 27.77 -8.93 -8.97
C MET A 142 28.68 -8.70 -10.19
N LYS A 143 30.00 -8.82 -10.05
CA LYS A 143 30.96 -8.70 -11.16
C LYS A 143 30.94 -9.89 -12.11
N VAL A 144 30.76 -11.10 -11.57
CA VAL A 144 30.85 -12.36 -12.34
C VAL A 144 29.48 -12.94 -12.73
N SER A 145 28.36 -12.30 -12.34
CA SER A 145 27.04 -12.82 -12.67
C SER A 145 26.84 -12.82 -14.19
N THR A 146 26.76 -14.01 -14.75
CA THR A 146 26.33 -14.26 -16.12
C THR A 146 24.87 -14.68 -16.06
N TYR A 147 24.02 -14.05 -16.87
CA TYR A 147 22.61 -14.40 -17.02
C TYR A 147 22.44 -15.41 -18.15
#